data_AF-A0A2D3VXJ4-F1
#
_entry.id   AF-A0A2D3VXJ4-F1
#
_cell.length_a   1.000
_cell.length_b   1.000
_cell.length_c   1.000
_cell.angle_alpha   90.00
_cell.angle_beta   90.00
_cell.angle_gamma   90.00
#
_symmetry.space_group_name_H-M   'P 1'
#
loop_
_entity.id
_entity.type
_entity.pdbx_description
1 polymer ?
#
loop_
_entity_poly.entity_id
_entity_poly.type
_entity_poly.pdbx_seq_one_letter_code
_entity_poly.pdbx_strand_id
1 'polypeptide(L)'
;MKPILKQKIAFFYPTGFIDGENAIDIVSPLDVDYLKSIKPEGIFISLKKVVFFNKRGISLIIESLNSVRDKNGAIIGFCDYDIKKYKMIVEMFKGDMFFSLFDSADIVSLYIGDDISTFKEKKILVYNDKHEQKNQLALELYERGFAPIIAKNRADFLAKRKDVDLFIENSYLGNLDKTPTVFIKDNVIVYTLKNFVDSDISKKFDLTYHNNTLRVGFKVFLFDATEVSSINVHGVNFIAKLSIAGAEYGATIAMCGLNARKITEKLTHDLEDAGVAIYPGLKDLFDDEELLSEAQNSTSVAKKGKGINKQLISYLPVVAEAALKTIENLSGQKIKRNALKLQELISSNTESAFGVSIGFYGDIEGVLILIMEQDIAKKTCKILLEDENKEDDLLDALGEFVHIIGGKISQMLHKKGVKIDITMPRTFGSLKEVMSAQTKTKGAQIDMELEGKPLILFLTK
;
A
#
# COMPACT_ATOMS: atom_id res chain seq x y z
N MET A 1 6.56 18.83 25.71
CA MET A 1 6.39 17.95 26.90
C MET A 1 7.31 16.74 26.74
N LYS A 2 8.00 16.24 27.78
CA LYS A 2 8.91 15.08 27.57
C LYS A 2 8.13 13.78 27.32
N PRO A 3 8.43 13.01 26.25
CA PRO A 3 7.78 11.73 26.00
C PRO A 3 8.19 10.67 27.03
N ILE A 4 7.26 9.78 27.38
CA ILE A 4 7.52 8.58 28.18
C ILE A 4 7.84 7.44 27.23
N LEU A 5 9.03 6.85 27.38
CA LEU A 5 9.44 5.69 26.61
C LEU A 5 8.96 4.42 27.30
N LYS A 6 8.22 3.59 26.56
CA LYS A 6 7.87 2.23 26.95
C LYS A 6 8.33 1.31 25.82
N GLN A 7 9.30 0.45 26.12
CA GLN A 7 9.99 -0.35 25.10
C GLN A 7 10.55 0.57 24.00
N LYS A 8 10.19 0.34 22.73
CA LYS A 8 10.58 1.17 21.58
C LYS A 8 9.52 2.19 21.17
N ILE A 9 8.53 2.44 22.02
CA ILE A 9 7.44 3.39 21.74
C ILE A 9 7.58 4.63 22.64
N ALA A 10 7.49 5.80 22.04
CA ALA A 10 7.40 7.08 22.73
C ALA A 10 5.93 7.51 22.86
N PHE A 11 5.48 7.77 24.10
CA PHE A 11 4.13 8.24 24.37
C PHE A 11 4.13 9.66 24.94
N PHE A 12 3.28 10.52 24.39
CA PHE A 12 2.94 11.82 24.98
C PHE A 12 1.56 11.73 25.62
N TYR A 13 1.38 12.41 26.76
CA TYR A 13 0.14 12.39 27.53
C TYR A 13 -0.38 13.82 27.76
N PRO A 14 -0.81 14.54 26.70
CA PRO A 14 -1.40 15.85 26.84
C PRO A 14 -2.67 15.80 27.69
N THR A 15 -2.99 16.94 28.31
CA THR A 15 -4.19 17.11 29.13
C THR A 15 -4.95 18.35 28.69
N GLY A 16 -6.29 18.29 28.71
CA GLY A 16 -7.12 19.44 28.35
C GLY A 16 -7.41 19.50 26.85
N PHE A 17 -6.93 20.53 26.16
CA PHE A 17 -7.29 20.82 24.77
C PHE A 17 -6.13 20.52 23.82
N ILE A 18 -6.42 20.14 22.58
CA ILE A 18 -5.44 20.12 21.48
C ILE A 18 -5.96 21.03 20.36
N ASP A 19 -5.35 22.19 20.19
CA ASP A 19 -5.74 23.18 19.20
C ASP A 19 -4.52 23.82 18.52
N GLY A 20 -4.78 24.82 17.68
CA GLY A 20 -3.71 25.48 16.92
C GLY A 20 -2.75 26.31 17.77
N GLU A 21 -3.09 26.63 19.01
CA GLU A 21 -2.28 27.49 19.88
C GLU A 21 -1.36 26.64 20.75
N ASN A 22 -1.82 25.49 21.23
CA ASN A 22 -1.07 24.68 22.19
C ASN A 22 -0.38 23.44 21.60
N ALA A 23 -0.61 23.11 20.31
CA ALA A 23 0.00 21.95 19.66
C ALA A 23 1.54 21.92 19.77
N ILE A 24 2.18 23.09 19.66
CA ILE A 24 3.64 23.25 19.71
C ILE A 24 4.18 22.96 21.12
N ASP A 25 3.40 23.21 22.17
CA ASP A 25 3.79 22.94 23.55
C ASP A 25 3.70 21.44 23.89
N ILE A 26 2.81 20.73 23.21
CA ILE A 26 2.66 19.27 23.32
C ILE A 26 3.89 18.59 22.73
N VAL A 27 4.24 18.90 21.48
CA VAL A 27 5.43 18.39 20.78
C VAL A 27 6.31 19.56 20.38
N SER A 28 7.30 19.86 21.21
CA SER A 28 8.22 20.98 20.94
C SER A 28 9.33 20.59 19.95
N PRO A 29 10.02 21.56 19.31
CA PRO A 29 11.19 21.27 18.47
C PRO A 29 12.30 20.48 19.19
N LEU A 30 12.49 20.73 20.49
CA LEU A 30 13.44 19.98 21.31
C LEU A 30 13.01 18.52 21.48
N ASP A 31 11.71 18.26 21.64
CA ASP A 31 11.17 16.90 21.71
C ASP A 31 11.37 16.17 20.37
N VAL A 32 11.18 16.86 19.24
CA VAL A 32 11.44 16.33 17.89
C VAL A 32 12.90 15.93 17.72
N ASP A 33 13.84 16.79 18.09
CA ASP A 33 15.27 16.48 17.99
C ASP A 33 15.69 15.34 18.92
N TYR A 34 15.12 15.29 20.11
CA TYR A 34 15.30 14.16 21.03
C TYR A 34 14.79 12.85 20.41
N LEU A 35 13.58 12.82 19.86
CA LEU A 35 13.01 11.64 19.19
C LEU A 35 13.85 11.21 17.97
N LYS A 36 14.39 12.17 17.21
CA LYS A 36 15.32 11.90 16.10
C LYS A 36 16.58 11.18 16.58
N SER A 37 17.06 11.47 17.79
CA SER A 37 18.27 10.87 18.34
C SER A 37 18.06 9.44 18.86
N ILE A 38 16.98 9.20 19.59
CA ILE A 38 16.70 7.90 20.23
C ILE A 38 16.06 6.86 19.28
N LYS A 39 15.53 7.29 18.14
CA LYS A 39 14.97 6.42 17.07
C LYS A 39 13.91 5.43 17.59
N PRO A 40 12.79 5.91 18.15
CA PRO A 40 11.70 5.02 18.54
C PRO A 40 11.06 4.39 17.30
N GLU A 41 10.51 3.18 17.44
CA GLU A 41 9.74 2.52 16.37
C GLU A 41 8.31 3.07 16.27
N GLY A 42 7.80 3.67 17.36
CA GLY A 42 6.47 4.30 17.38
C GLY A 42 6.44 5.57 18.22
N ILE A 43 5.61 6.54 17.83
CA ILE A 43 5.38 7.80 18.54
C ILE A 43 3.88 8.08 18.61
N PHE A 44 3.30 8.06 19.80
CA PHE A 44 1.85 8.17 19.99
C PHE A 44 1.47 9.27 20.97
N ILE A 45 0.42 10.01 20.61
CA ILE A 45 -0.22 10.99 21.49
C ILE A 45 -1.46 10.34 22.11
N SER A 46 -1.44 10.16 23.43
CA SER A 46 -2.57 9.62 24.19
C SER A 46 -3.67 10.68 24.35
N LEU A 47 -4.87 10.38 23.88
CA LEU A 47 -6.06 11.22 24.01
C LEU A 47 -6.86 10.94 25.30
N LYS A 48 -6.32 10.11 26.19
CA LYS A 48 -7.00 9.68 27.43
C LYS A 48 -7.46 10.83 28.32
N LYS A 49 -6.64 11.89 28.40
CA LYS A 49 -6.90 13.08 29.23
C LYS A 49 -7.22 14.33 28.39
N VAL A 50 -7.48 14.13 27.10
CA VAL A 50 -7.86 15.21 26.18
C VAL A 50 -9.37 15.32 26.15
N VAL A 51 -9.86 16.50 26.50
CA VAL A 51 -11.30 16.83 26.56
C VAL A 51 -11.81 17.22 25.18
N PHE A 52 -11.01 17.97 24.43
CA PHE A 52 -11.37 18.46 23.10
C PHE A 52 -10.13 18.59 22.21
N PHE A 53 -10.32 18.38 20.92
CA PHE A 53 -9.32 18.66 19.91
C PHE A 53 -9.97 19.20 18.63
N ASN A 54 -9.22 19.95 17.84
CA ASN A 54 -9.63 20.36 16.50
C ASN A 54 -8.64 19.88 15.43
N LYS A 55 -9.07 19.95 14.17
CA LYS A 55 -8.27 19.51 13.02
C LYS A 55 -6.89 20.18 12.99
N ARG A 56 -6.83 21.50 13.26
CA ARG A 56 -5.58 22.28 13.23
C ARG A 56 -4.57 21.78 14.26
N GLY A 57 -4.99 21.52 15.50
CA GLY A 57 -4.11 21.03 16.55
C GLY A 57 -3.55 19.64 16.24
N ILE A 58 -4.40 18.73 15.74
CA ILE A 58 -3.95 17.40 15.28
C ILE A 58 -2.95 17.53 14.13
N SER A 59 -3.26 18.35 13.11
CA SER A 59 -2.38 18.55 11.95
C SER A 59 -0.99 19.04 12.37
N LEU A 60 -0.90 20.06 13.24
CA LEU A 60 0.39 20.61 13.68
C LEU A 60 1.25 19.60 14.44
N ILE A 61 0.63 18.80 15.31
CA ILE A 61 1.32 17.71 16.02
C ILE A 61 1.88 16.70 15.02
N ILE A 62 1.04 16.26 14.09
CA ILE A 62 1.42 15.26 13.09
C ILE A 62 2.51 15.79 12.16
N GLU A 63 2.41 17.04 11.69
CA GLU A 63 3.44 17.71 10.89
C GLU A 63 4.78 17.78 11.63
N SER A 64 4.78 18.07 12.93
CA SER A 64 5.99 18.08 13.75
C SER A 64 6.65 16.70 13.81
N LEU A 65 5.83 15.66 13.99
CA LEU A 65 6.28 14.26 14.06
C LEU A 65 6.67 13.67 12.71
N ASN A 66 6.16 14.20 11.59
CA ASN A 66 6.55 13.76 10.25
C ASN A 66 8.07 13.86 10.05
N SER A 67 8.70 14.92 10.54
CA SER A 67 10.15 15.06 10.41
C SER A 67 10.95 13.98 11.16
N VAL A 68 10.38 13.40 12.23
CA VAL A 68 10.97 12.26 12.93
C VAL A 68 10.75 10.98 12.14
N ARG A 69 9.52 10.78 11.64
CA ARG A 69 9.16 9.64 10.78
C ARG A 69 10.03 9.59 9.52
N ASP A 70 10.16 10.69 8.79
CA ASP A 70 10.94 10.75 7.55
C ASP A 70 12.40 10.40 7.80
N LYS A 71 12.93 10.72 8.99
CA LYS A 71 14.30 10.39 9.39
C LYS A 71 14.44 8.94 9.84
N ASN A 72 13.53 8.46 10.70
CA ASN A 72 13.69 7.24 11.51
C ASN A 72 12.74 6.09 11.16
N GLY A 73 11.77 6.29 10.27
CA GLY A 73 10.76 5.30 9.90
C GLY A 73 9.78 4.96 11.02
N ALA A 74 9.62 5.85 12.01
CA ALA A 74 8.73 5.63 13.14
C ALA A 74 7.25 5.72 12.72
N ILE A 75 6.42 4.81 13.23
CA ILE A 75 4.96 4.92 13.09
C ILE A 75 4.49 6.04 14.02
N ILE A 76 3.73 6.99 13.49
CA ILE A 76 3.21 8.13 14.27
C ILE A 76 1.69 8.06 14.34
N GLY A 77 1.10 8.48 15.46
CA GLY A 77 -0.34 8.40 15.62
C GLY A 77 -0.91 8.87 16.93
N PHE A 78 -2.18 8.52 17.15
CA PHE A 78 -2.91 8.79 18.38
C PHE A 78 -3.40 7.49 19.02
N CYS A 79 -3.51 7.48 20.34
CA CYS A 79 -4.06 6.35 21.08
C CYS A 79 -4.96 6.74 22.25
N ASP A 80 -5.53 5.76 22.94
CA ASP A 80 -6.37 5.93 24.15
C ASP A 80 -7.58 6.86 23.94
N TYR A 81 -8.36 6.59 22.90
CA TYR A 81 -9.56 7.36 22.55
C TYR A 81 -10.83 6.49 22.62
N ASP A 82 -11.96 7.16 22.81
CA ASP A 82 -13.28 6.52 22.72
C ASP A 82 -13.83 6.57 21.27
N ILE A 83 -14.93 5.86 21.04
CA ILE A 83 -15.59 5.81 19.72
C ILE A 83 -16.00 7.18 19.19
N LYS A 84 -16.34 8.15 20.06
CA LYS A 84 -16.76 9.49 19.62
C LYS A 84 -15.54 10.23 19.08
N LYS A 85 -14.44 10.21 19.82
CA LYS A 85 -13.16 10.80 19.38
C LYS A 85 -12.65 10.15 18.10
N TYR A 86 -12.71 8.82 17.99
CA TYR A 86 -12.34 8.11 16.76
C TYR A 86 -13.12 8.63 15.55
N LYS A 87 -14.47 8.63 15.63
CA LYS A 87 -15.33 9.11 14.55
C LYS A 87 -15.04 10.57 14.18
N MET A 88 -14.82 11.43 15.18
CA MET A 88 -14.44 12.82 14.94
C MET A 88 -13.14 12.95 14.16
N ILE A 89 -12.10 12.18 14.49
CA ILE A 89 -10.82 12.21 13.76
C ILE A 89 -11.04 11.71 12.33
N VAL A 90 -11.67 10.57 12.14
CA VAL A 90 -11.95 10.01 10.80
C VAL A 90 -12.73 11.00 9.94
N GLU A 91 -13.73 11.68 10.52
CA GLU A 91 -14.52 12.70 9.83
C GLU A 91 -13.73 13.99 9.53
N MET A 92 -12.80 14.41 10.39
CA MET A 92 -11.95 15.59 10.16
C MET A 92 -10.99 15.38 8.97
N PHE A 93 -10.55 14.15 8.73
CA PHE A 93 -9.50 13.84 7.74
C PHE A 93 -10.00 13.12 6.49
N LYS A 94 -11.21 12.54 6.45
CA LYS A 94 -11.94 12.02 5.27
C LYS A 94 -11.12 11.26 4.20
N GLY A 95 -10.03 10.58 4.57
CA GLY A 95 -9.16 9.85 3.65
C GLY A 95 -7.71 10.35 3.60
N ASP A 96 -7.43 11.56 4.06
CA ASP A 96 -6.07 12.11 4.20
C ASP A 96 -5.45 11.76 5.56
N MET A 97 -5.60 10.51 6.01
CA MET A 97 -5.01 10.03 7.28
C MET A 97 -3.72 9.27 6.99
N PHE A 98 -2.60 9.98 7.08
CA PHE A 98 -1.25 9.42 6.94
C PHE A 98 -0.62 9.07 8.30
N PHE A 99 -1.44 8.96 9.35
CA PHE A 99 -1.04 8.63 10.72
C PHE A 99 -1.96 7.54 11.27
N SER A 100 -1.45 6.76 12.21
CA SER A 100 -2.19 5.62 12.76
C SER A 100 -3.07 6.02 13.94
N LEU A 101 -4.14 5.25 14.14
CA LEU A 101 -5.04 5.36 15.27
C LEU A 101 -5.14 3.98 15.92
N PHE A 102 -4.84 3.88 17.22
CA PHE A 102 -5.07 2.67 18.00
C PHE A 102 -5.91 2.98 19.23
N ASP A 103 -6.93 2.19 19.52
CA ASP A 103 -7.87 2.48 20.60
C ASP A 103 -7.21 2.64 21.99
N SER A 104 -6.06 2.01 22.21
CA SER A 104 -5.36 1.95 23.49
C SER A 104 -3.85 1.79 23.30
N ALA A 105 -3.08 2.23 24.29
CA ALA A 105 -1.62 2.01 24.32
C ALA A 105 -1.24 0.50 24.34
N ASP A 106 -2.12 -0.36 24.85
CA ASP A 106 -1.91 -1.81 24.81
C ASP A 106 -2.01 -2.33 23.36
N ILE A 107 -2.98 -1.83 22.59
CA ILE A 107 -3.08 -2.16 21.17
C ILE A 107 -1.90 -1.58 20.38
N VAL A 108 -1.41 -0.38 20.69
CA VAL A 108 -0.15 0.12 20.10
C VAL A 108 0.99 -0.89 20.33
N SER A 109 1.07 -1.49 21.51
CA SER A 109 2.11 -2.45 21.88
C SER A 109 1.95 -3.82 21.18
N LEU A 110 0.75 -4.15 20.69
CA LEU A 110 0.54 -5.31 19.83
C LEU A 110 1.19 -5.12 18.45
N TYR A 111 1.23 -3.89 17.94
CA TYR A 111 1.77 -3.57 16.62
C TYR A 111 3.24 -3.12 16.67
N ILE A 112 3.68 -2.54 17.79
CA ILE A 112 5.00 -1.90 17.92
C ILE A 112 5.65 -2.33 19.24
N GLY A 113 6.98 -2.50 19.25
CA GLY A 113 7.72 -2.91 20.45
C GLY A 113 8.20 -4.36 20.39
N ASP A 114 8.97 -4.77 21.40
CA ASP A 114 9.75 -6.01 21.39
C ASP A 114 9.14 -7.14 22.23
N ASP A 115 8.26 -6.82 23.18
CA ASP A 115 7.71 -7.81 24.10
C ASP A 115 6.37 -8.38 23.60
N ILE A 116 6.47 -9.43 22.80
CA ILE A 116 5.34 -10.23 22.32
C ILE A 116 4.81 -11.16 23.43
N SER A 117 5.63 -11.47 24.45
CA SER A 117 5.31 -12.50 25.46
C SER A 117 4.08 -12.16 26.29
N THR A 118 3.87 -10.86 26.56
CA THR A 118 2.70 -10.34 27.28
C THR A 118 1.37 -10.66 26.60
N PHE A 119 1.37 -10.93 25.28
CA PHE A 119 0.17 -11.11 24.46
C PHE A 119 0.12 -12.46 23.72
N LYS A 120 1.16 -13.29 23.83
CA LYS A 120 1.38 -14.46 22.96
C LYS A 120 0.28 -15.52 23.02
N GLU A 121 -0.42 -15.64 24.15
CA GLU A 121 -1.50 -16.63 24.34
C GLU A 121 -2.91 -16.02 24.21
N LYS A 122 -3.00 -14.70 24.00
CA LYS A 122 -4.28 -14.02 23.92
C LYS A 122 -4.95 -14.26 22.58
N LYS A 123 -6.24 -14.59 22.62
CA LYS A 123 -7.10 -14.58 21.44
C LYS A 123 -7.43 -13.13 21.08
N ILE A 124 -6.93 -12.69 19.93
CA ILE A 124 -7.10 -11.32 19.43
C ILE A 124 -8.14 -11.34 18.31
N LEU A 125 -9.21 -10.56 18.46
CA LEU A 125 -10.24 -10.37 17.42
C LEU A 125 -10.02 -9.06 16.68
N VAL A 126 -10.02 -9.09 15.35
CA VAL A 126 -9.87 -7.89 14.51
C VAL A 126 -11.13 -7.62 13.71
N TYR A 127 -11.56 -6.36 13.75
CA TYR A 127 -12.66 -5.84 12.96
C TYR A 127 -12.37 -4.40 12.51
N ASN A 128 -12.68 -4.11 11.25
CA ASN A 128 -12.79 -2.75 10.73
C ASN A 128 -13.89 -2.75 9.66
N ASP A 129 -14.64 -1.66 9.55
CA ASP A 129 -15.69 -1.51 8.53
C ASP A 129 -15.09 -1.49 7.10
N LYS A 130 -13.83 -1.06 6.94
CA LYS A 130 -13.09 -1.12 5.68
C LYS A 130 -12.32 -2.43 5.58
N HIS A 131 -12.57 -3.19 4.52
CA HIS A 131 -11.93 -4.50 4.26
C HIS A 131 -10.40 -4.41 4.24
N GLU A 132 -9.85 -3.46 3.47
CA GLU A 132 -8.41 -3.22 3.36
C GLU A 132 -7.74 -2.99 4.73
N GLN A 133 -8.33 -2.11 5.55
CA GLN A 133 -7.81 -1.81 6.89
C GLN A 133 -7.92 -3.00 7.84
N LYS A 134 -9.02 -3.76 7.76
CA LYS A 134 -9.20 -5.00 8.53
C LYS A 134 -8.07 -5.99 8.24
N ASN A 135 -7.73 -6.16 6.97
CA ASN A 135 -6.70 -7.10 6.53
C ASN A 135 -5.29 -6.62 6.88
N GLN A 136 -4.98 -5.34 6.67
CA GLN A 136 -3.70 -4.73 7.08
C GLN A 136 -3.45 -4.89 8.59
N LEU A 137 -4.46 -4.60 9.42
CA LEU A 137 -4.37 -4.77 10.87
C LEU A 137 -4.15 -6.23 11.26
N ALA A 138 -4.95 -7.16 10.71
CA ALA A 138 -4.83 -8.58 11.04
C ALA A 138 -3.46 -9.15 10.66
N LEU A 139 -2.95 -8.75 9.51
CA LEU A 139 -1.67 -9.21 9.03
C LEU A 139 -0.49 -8.72 9.87
N GLU A 140 -0.42 -7.43 10.21
CA GLU A 140 0.71 -6.91 11.00
C GLU A 140 0.82 -7.66 12.34
N LEU A 141 -0.31 -8.11 12.89
CA LEU A 141 -0.33 -9.03 14.03
C LEU A 141 0.20 -10.44 13.69
N TYR A 142 -0.22 -11.03 12.56
CA TYR A 142 0.32 -12.30 12.09
C TYR A 142 1.84 -12.26 11.91
N GLU A 143 2.38 -11.19 11.33
CA GLU A 143 3.83 -11.03 11.15
C GLU A 143 4.59 -10.94 12.47
N ARG A 144 3.93 -10.42 13.51
CA ARG A 144 4.47 -10.38 14.87
C ARG A 144 4.30 -11.71 15.62
N GLY A 145 3.76 -12.73 14.94
CA GLY A 145 3.61 -14.10 15.47
C GLY A 145 2.33 -14.33 16.26
N PHE A 146 1.34 -13.44 16.14
CA PHE A 146 0.00 -13.66 16.68
C PHE A 146 -0.85 -14.45 15.67
N ALA A 147 -1.96 -15.02 16.14
CA ALA A 147 -2.96 -15.66 15.27
C ALA A 147 -4.32 -14.98 15.46
N PRO A 148 -4.52 -13.75 14.91
CA PRO A 148 -5.76 -13.03 15.11
C PRO A 148 -6.93 -13.69 14.39
N ILE A 149 -8.07 -13.66 15.06
CA ILE A 149 -9.37 -14.03 14.53
C ILE A 149 -9.93 -12.81 13.80
N ILE A 150 -10.25 -12.95 12.51
CA ILE A 150 -10.84 -11.86 11.73
C ILE A 150 -12.36 -12.00 11.77
N ALA A 151 -13.05 -10.91 12.13
CA ALA A 151 -14.51 -10.85 12.06
C ALA A 151 -14.95 -10.45 10.64
N LYS A 152 -15.86 -11.23 10.05
CA LYS A 152 -16.35 -11.00 8.69
C LYS A 152 -17.11 -9.68 8.59
N ASN A 153 -18.02 -9.47 9.53
CA ASN A 153 -18.89 -8.31 9.60
C ASN A 153 -19.19 -7.95 11.07
N ARG A 154 -19.94 -6.87 11.27
CA ARG A 154 -20.30 -6.38 12.60
C ARG A 154 -20.99 -7.42 13.48
N ALA A 155 -21.89 -8.21 12.91
CA ALA A 155 -22.63 -9.23 13.66
C ALA A 155 -21.71 -10.37 14.10
N ASP A 156 -20.84 -10.83 13.20
CA ASP A 156 -19.80 -11.83 13.50
C ASP A 156 -18.81 -11.34 14.56
N PHE A 157 -18.41 -10.07 14.49
CA PHE A 157 -17.59 -9.44 15.52
C PHE A 157 -18.26 -9.49 16.89
N LEU A 158 -19.52 -9.06 16.99
CA LEU A 158 -20.26 -9.05 18.26
C LEU A 158 -20.46 -10.47 18.83
N ALA A 159 -20.60 -11.48 17.97
CA ALA A 159 -20.70 -12.86 18.38
C ALA A 159 -19.38 -13.37 18.97
N LYS A 160 -18.26 -13.21 18.24
CA LYS A 160 -16.92 -13.69 18.62
C LYS A 160 -16.31 -12.91 19.78
N ARG A 161 -16.70 -11.65 19.97
CA ARG A 161 -16.16 -10.76 21.02
C ARG A 161 -16.31 -11.32 22.44
N LYS A 162 -17.24 -12.24 22.67
CA LYS A 162 -17.48 -12.85 23.99
C LYS A 162 -16.38 -13.85 24.40
N ASP A 163 -15.67 -14.42 23.43
CA ASP A 163 -14.76 -15.55 23.63
C ASP A 163 -13.29 -15.19 23.35
N VAL A 164 -12.95 -13.90 23.39
CA VAL A 164 -11.62 -13.37 23.07
C VAL A 164 -11.08 -12.48 24.18
N ASP A 165 -9.76 -12.46 24.35
CA ASP A 165 -9.08 -11.71 25.39
C ASP A 165 -8.91 -10.23 25.03
N LEU A 166 -8.74 -9.96 23.74
CA LEU A 166 -8.55 -8.61 23.18
C LEU A 166 -9.32 -8.49 21.87
N PHE A 167 -9.82 -7.29 21.60
CA PHE A 167 -10.48 -6.97 20.33
C PHE A 167 -10.01 -5.61 19.81
N ILE A 168 -9.90 -5.50 18.49
CA ILE A 168 -9.50 -4.32 17.74
C ILE A 168 -10.67 -3.97 16.82
N GLU A 169 -11.27 -2.79 17.02
CA GLU A 169 -12.53 -2.41 16.34
C GLU A 169 -12.52 -0.96 15.82
N ASN A 170 -11.72 -0.09 16.44
CA ASN A 170 -11.61 1.33 16.12
C ASN A 170 -10.16 1.73 15.92
N SER A 171 -9.43 0.93 15.16
CA SER A 171 -8.04 1.19 14.82
C SER A 171 -7.89 1.41 13.33
N TYR A 172 -6.90 2.22 12.96
CA TYR A 172 -6.58 2.57 11.59
C TYR A 172 -5.06 2.57 11.44
N LEU A 173 -4.56 1.83 10.46
CA LEU A 173 -3.16 1.87 10.09
C LEU A 173 -2.98 2.98 9.07
N GLY A 174 -2.21 4.01 9.42
CA GLY A 174 -1.94 5.14 8.53
C GLY A 174 -1.06 4.72 7.36
N ASN A 175 -1.55 4.90 6.12
CA ASN A 175 -0.75 4.68 4.92
C ASN A 175 0.30 5.78 4.76
N LEU A 176 1.48 5.40 4.28
CA LEU A 176 2.52 6.30 3.81
C LEU A 176 2.21 6.64 2.34
N ASP A 177 1.32 7.59 2.03
CA ASP A 177 1.10 7.92 0.61
C ASP A 177 1.04 9.41 0.25
N LYS A 178 1.63 9.67 -0.92
CA LYS A 178 1.82 10.94 -1.61
C LYS A 178 0.58 11.25 -2.46
N THR A 179 0.35 12.53 -2.74
CA THR A 179 -0.73 13.01 -3.63
C THR A 179 -0.36 12.87 -5.11
N PRO A 180 -1.31 12.74 -6.07
CA PRO A 180 -2.77 12.59 -5.93
C PRO A 180 -3.20 11.29 -5.25
N THR A 181 -4.43 11.22 -4.73
CA THR A 181 -4.97 9.97 -4.19
C THR A 181 -5.03 8.92 -5.29
N VAL A 182 -4.35 7.79 -5.07
CA VAL A 182 -4.25 6.67 -6.01
C VAL A 182 -4.96 5.46 -5.44
N PHE A 183 -5.78 4.78 -6.24
CA PHE A 183 -6.30 3.45 -5.91
C PHE A 183 -6.30 2.54 -7.14
N ILE A 184 -6.51 1.24 -6.92
CA ILE A 184 -6.70 0.27 -8.00
C ILE A 184 -8.15 -0.20 -8.01
N LYS A 185 -8.69 -0.36 -9.21
CA LYS A 185 -9.90 -1.14 -9.45
C LYS A 185 -9.74 -1.90 -10.76
N ASP A 186 -10.00 -3.21 -10.76
CA ASP A 186 -9.94 -4.06 -11.97
C ASP A 186 -8.62 -3.92 -12.75
N ASN A 187 -7.48 -3.88 -12.05
CA ASN A 187 -6.14 -3.62 -12.62
C ASN A 187 -5.97 -2.27 -13.34
N VAL A 188 -6.88 -1.31 -13.14
CA VAL A 188 -6.77 0.08 -13.55
C VAL A 188 -6.23 0.92 -12.40
N ILE A 189 -5.19 1.72 -12.65
CA ILE A 189 -4.69 2.71 -11.69
C ILE A 189 -5.53 3.97 -11.83
N VAL A 190 -6.21 4.38 -10.76
CA VAL A 190 -7.05 5.58 -10.76
C VAL A 190 -6.38 6.70 -9.95
N TYR A 191 -6.14 7.84 -10.61
CA TYR A 191 -5.71 9.10 -10.03
C TYR A 191 -6.89 10.03 -9.86
N THR A 192 -7.31 10.32 -8.63
CA THR A 192 -8.38 11.30 -8.38
C THR A 192 -7.83 12.71 -8.41
N LEU A 193 -8.31 13.52 -9.36
CA LEU A 193 -7.97 14.93 -9.50
C LEU A 193 -9.04 15.81 -8.82
N LYS A 194 -8.60 16.88 -8.15
CA LYS A 194 -9.47 17.79 -7.40
C LYS A 194 -9.10 19.24 -7.66
N ASN A 195 -10.07 20.13 -7.52
CA ASN A 195 -9.89 21.59 -7.67
C ASN A 195 -9.41 21.97 -9.08
N PHE A 196 -8.34 22.74 -9.21
CA PHE A 196 -7.80 23.19 -10.49
C PHE A 196 -6.68 22.26 -10.95
N VAL A 197 -6.72 21.88 -12.23
CA VAL A 197 -5.63 21.14 -12.88
C VAL A 197 -4.86 22.11 -13.77
N ASP A 198 -3.78 22.64 -13.21
CA ASP A 198 -2.93 23.67 -13.82
C ASP A 198 -1.46 23.27 -13.82
N SER A 199 -0.54 24.23 -13.92
CA SER A 199 0.90 23.99 -13.89
C SER A 199 1.39 23.27 -12.63
N ASP A 200 0.68 23.37 -11.50
CA ASP A 200 1.10 22.74 -10.25
C ASP A 200 0.94 21.22 -10.25
N ILE A 201 0.13 20.64 -11.14
CA ILE A 201 0.00 19.18 -11.24
C ILE A 201 1.37 18.53 -11.50
N SER A 202 2.21 19.16 -12.32
CA SER A 202 3.55 18.68 -12.63
C SER A 202 4.49 18.60 -11.42
N LYS A 203 4.24 19.44 -10.40
CA LYS A 203 5.02 19.46 -9.15
C LYS A 203 4.47 18.48 -8.11
N LYS A 204 3.16 18.26 -8.14
CA LYS A 204 2.44 17.44 -7.15
C LYS A 204 2.37 15.96 -7.56
N PHE A 205 2.38 15.66 -8.86
CA PHE A 205 2.25 14.30 -9.36
C PHE A 205 3.52 13.49 -9.15
N ASP A 206 3.41 12.34 -8.51
CA ASP A 206 4.53 11.41 -8.35
C ASP A 206 4.82 10.65 -9.65
N LEU A 207 5.63 11.28 -10.51
CA LEU A 207 6.14 10.67 -11.74
C LEU A 207 6.97 9.41 -11.46
N THR A 208 7.62 9.32 -10.31
CA THR A 208 8.44 8.16 -9.97
C THR A 208 7.53 6.96 -9.72
N TYR A 209 6.50 7.15 -8.89
CA TYR A 209 5.45 6.15 -8.67
C TYR A 209 4.81 5.69 -9.98
N HIS A 210 4.35 6.61 -10.83
CA HIS A 210 3.74 6.28 -12.12
C HIS A 210 4.66 5.47 -13.05
N ASN A 211 5.93 5.86 -13.13
CA ASN A 211 6.90 5.11 -13.94
C ASN A 211 7.18 3.71 -13.38
N ASN A 212 7.11 3.54 -12.06
CA ASN A 212 7.30 2.22 -11.45
C ASN A 212 6.07 1.34 -11.59
N THR A 213 4.85 1.87 -11.53
CA THR A 213 3.64 1.09 -11.82
C THR A 213 3.59 0.60 -13.27
N LEU A 214 4.06 1.41 -14.23
CA LEU A 214 4.29 0.96 -15.61
C LEU A 214 5.25 -0.25 -15.70
N ARG A 215 6.33 -0.25 -14.92
CA ARG A 215 7.32 -1.34 -14.89
C ARG A 215 6.79 -2.62 -14.23
N VAL A 216 5.96 -2.46 -13.21
CA VAL A 216 5.26 -3.56 -12.53
C VAL A 216 4.28 -4.23 -13.49
N GLY A 217 3.77 -3.47 -14.46
CA GLY A 217 3.09 -3.99 -15.64
C GLY A 217 1.75 -3.33 -15.93
N PHE A 218 1.32 -2.36 -15.11
CA PHE A 218 0.04 -1.65 -15.29
C PHE A 218 -0.05 -1.04 -16.68
N LYS A 219 -1.21 -1.22 -17.32
CA LYS A 219 -1.48 -0.77 -18.68
C LYS A 219 -2.50 0.34 -18.76
N VAL A 220 -3.48 0.38 -17.87
CA VAL A 220 -4.53 1.41 -17.93
C VAL A 220 -4.42 2.35 -16.74
N PHE A 221 -4.35 3.65 -17.04
CA PHE A 221 -4.24 4.72 -16.05
C PHE A 221 -5.37 5.72 -16.26
N LEU A 222 -6.21 5.88 -15.24
CA LEU A 222 -7.38 6.74 -15.27
C LEU A 222 -7.16 8.01 -14.45
N PHE A 223 -7.42 9.16 -15.06
CA PHE A 223 -7.55 10.43 -14.36
C PHE A 223 -9.03 10.76 -14.12
N ASP A 224 -9.48 10.65 -12.88
CA ASP A 224 -10.85 11.02 -12.50
C ASP A 224 -10.92 12.52 -12.21
N ALA A 225 -11.56 13.26 -13.12
CA ALA A 225 -11.76 14.70 -13.02
C ALA A 225 -13.15 15.09 -12.49
N THR A 226 -13.87 14.17 -11.85
CA THR A 226 -15.22 14.44 -11.32
C THR A 226 -15.24 15.63 -10.35
N GLU A 227 -14.24 15.75 -9.47
CA GLU A 227 -14.09 16.85 -8.49
C GLU A 227 -13.26 18.04 -9.00
N VAL A 228 -12.89 18.06 -10.29
CA VAL A 228 -12.14 19.16 -10.90
C VAL A 228 -13.07 20.32 -11.24
N SER A 229 -12.67 21.53 -10.87
CA SER A 229 -13.34 22.79 -11.19
C SER A 229 -13.01 23.27 -12.60
N SER A 230 -11.72 23.28 -12.99
CA SER A 230 -11.31 23.51 -14.37
C SER A 230 -9.91 22.98 -14.66
N ILE A 231 -9.63 22.76 -15.95
CA ILE A 231 -8.34 22.33 -16.49
C ILE A 231 -7.85 23.37 -17.48
N ASN A 232 -6.61 23.81 -17.32
CA ASN A 232 -5.99 24.75 -18.26
C ASN A 232 -5.02 24.03 -19.23
N VAL A 233 -4.45 24.81 -20.14
CA VAL A 233 -3.50 24.32 -21.14
C VAL A 233 -2.28 23.60 -20.54
N HIS A 234 -1.82 23.98 -19.34
CA HIS A 234 -0.70 23.32 -18.69
C HIS A 234 -1.10 21.96 -18.12
N GLY A 235 -2.30 21.85 -17.55
CA GLY A 235 -2.88 20.60 -17.08
C GLY A 235 -3.05 19.58 -18.22
N VAL A 236 -3.63 20.02 -19.33
CA VAL A 236 -3.77 19.20 -20.54
C VAL A 236 -2.41 18.75 -21.09
N ASN A 237 -1.46 19.68 -21.24
CA ASN A 237 -0.12 19.34 -21.72
C ASN A 237 0.60 18.33 -20.82
N PHE A 238 0.34 18.35 -19.50
CA PHE A 238 0.91 17.37 -18.60
C PHE A 238 0.35 15.96 -18.85
N ILE A 239 -0.98 15.83 -18.94
CA ILE A 239 -1.64 14.54 -19.20
C ILE A 239 -1.29 14.01 -20.59
N ALA A 240 -1.29 14.87 -21.62
CA ALA A 240 -0.90 14.52 -22.98
C ALA A 240 0.54 13.98 -23.05
N LYS A 241 1.48 14.61 -22.34
CA LYS A 241 2.87 14.12 -22.26
C LYS A 241 2.96 12.76 -21.55
N LEU A 242 2.17 12.54 -20.50
CA LEU A 242 2.08 11.24 -19.85
C LEU A 242 1.56 10.17 -20.81
N SER A 243 0.53 10.48 -21.60
CA SER A 243 -0.08 9.55 -22.56
C SER A 243 0.94 9.10 -23.60
N ILE A 244 1.63 10.07 -24.21
CA ILE A 244 2.68 9.80 -25.21
C ILE A 244 3.82 8.96 -24.61
N ALA A 245 4.25 9.26 -23.37
CA ALA A 245 5.28 8.48 -22.71
C ALA A 245 4.82 7.06 -22.31
N GLY A 246 3.57 6.93 -21.87
CA GLY A 246 2.94 5.66 -21.48
C GLY A 246 2.76 4.72 -22.67
N ALA A 247 2.47 5.26 -23.86
CA ALA A 247 2.35 4.49 -25.10
C ALA A 247 3.63 3.69 -25.43
N GLU A 248 4.83 4.16 -25.06
CA GLU A 248 6.08 3.39 -25.20
C GLU A 248 6.08 2.08 -24.40
N TYR A 249 5.27 2.01 -23.35
CA TYR A 249 5.08 0.85 -22.49
C TYR A 249 3.83 0.05 -22.86
N GLY A 250 3.11 0.44 -23.93
CA GLY A 250 1.81 -0.11 -24.29
C GLY A 250 0.75 0.19 -23.25
N ALA A 251 0.85 1.35 -22.59
CA ALA A 251 -0.13 1.80 -21.62
C ALA A 251 -1.07 2.84 -22.23
N THR A 252 -2.34 2.77 -21.86
CA THR A 252 -3.41 3.67 -22.24
C THR A 252 -3.74 4.59 -21.07
N ILE A 253 -3.88 5.88 -21.37
CA ILE A 253 -4.36 6.87 -20.42
C ILE A 253 -5.81 7.21 -20.75
N ALA A 254 -6.68 7.11 -19.75
CA ALA A 254 -8.07 7.51 -19.85
C ALA A 254 -8.36 8.67 -18.88
N MET A 255 -9.39 9.44 -19.19
CA MET A 255 -9.85 10.54 -18.35
C MET A 255 -11.38 10.57 -18.30
N CYS A 256 -11.94 10.76 -17.11
CA CYS A 256 -13.39 10.83 -16.94
C CYS A 256 -13.86 12.06 -16.17
N GLY A 257 -15.16 12.35 -16.24
CA GLY A 257 -15.76 13.45 -15.47
C GLY A 257 -15.48 14.84 -16.03
N LEU A 258 -14.97 14.93 -17.26
CA LEU A 258 -14.83 16.18 -18.01
C LEU A 258 -16.19 16.64 -18.55
N ASN A 259 -16.42 17.94 -18.55
CA ASN A 259 -17.56 18.55 -19.22
C ASN A 259 -17.20 19.96 -19.72
N ALA A 260 -18.05 20.53 -20.57
CA ALA A 260 -17.82 21.84 -21.21
C ALA A 260 -17.63 23.01 -20.23
N ARG A 261 -17.96 22.86 -18.94
CA ARG A 261 -17.69 23.88 -17.91
C ARG A 261 -16.27 23.77 -17.34
N LYS A 262 -15.65 22.59 -17.41
CA LYS A 262 -14.34 22.28 -16.83
C LYS A 262 -13.20 22.45 -17.83
N ILE A 263 -13.46 22.21 -19.10
CA ILE A 263 -12.46 22.21 -20.17
C ILE A 263 -13.09 22.77 -21.46
N THR A 264 -12.28 23.48 -22.26
CA THR A 264 -12.69 23.97 -23.58
C THR A 264 -12.59 22.86 -24.62
N GLU A 265 -13.44 22.88 -25.64
CA GLU A 265 -13.43 21.93 -26.76
C GLU A 265 -12.05 21.76 -27.41
N LYS A 266 -11.33 22.85 -27.66
CA LYS A 266 -9.96 22.81 -28.17
C LYS A 266 -9.02 21.93 -27.32
N LEU A 267 -9.06 22.13 -26.00
CA LEU A 267 -8.22 21.39 -25.05
C LEU A 267 -8.66 19.94 -24.88
N THR A 268 -9.94 19.64 -25.12
CA THR A 268 -10.44 18.26 -25.20
C THR A 268 -9.83 17.55 -26.40
N HIS A 269 -9.86 18.18 -27.59
CA HIS A 269 -9.23 17.62 -28.78
C HIS A 269 -7.71 17.44 -28.62
N ASP A 270 -7.03 18.37 -27.96
CA ASP A 270 -5.60 18.23 -27.65
C ASP A 270 -5.30 16.97 -26.80
N LEU A 271 -6.23 16.53 -25.92
CA LEU A 271 -6.10 15.28 -25.16
C LEU A 271 -6.35 14.05 -26.04
N GLU A 272 -7.41 14.07 -26.85
CA GLU A 272 -7.76 12.98 -27.77
C GLU A 272 -6.65 12.74 -28.81
N ASP A 273 -6.11 13.81 -29.39
CA ASP A 273 -4.99 13.76 -30.33
C ASP A 273 -3.71 13.19 -29.70
N ALA A 274 -3.55 13.35 -28.38
CA ALA A 274 -2.46 12.74 -27.62
C ALA A 274 -2.72 11.29 -27.20
N GLY A 275 -3.84 10.70 -27.64
CA GLY A 275 -4.23 9.31 -27.34
C GLY A 275 -4.89 9.12 -25.98
N VAL A 276 -5.42 10.19 -25.37
CA VAL A 276 -6.17 10.08 -24.10
C VAL A 276 -7.62 9.71 -24.39
N ALA A 277 -8.08 8.57 -23.88
CA ALA A 277 -9.48 8.15 -24.01
C ALA A 277 -10.36 8.95 -23.04
N ILE A 278 -11.47 9.52 -23.51
CA ILE A 278 -12.36 10.37 -22.72
C ILE A 278 -13.71 9.70 -22.47
N TYR A 279 -14.09 9.60 -21.19
CA TYR A 279 -15.36 9.01 -20.77
C TYR A 279 -16.21 10.02 -19.98
N PRO A 280 -17.56 9.94 -20.07
CA PRO A 280 -18.43 10.83 -19.29
C PRO A 280 -18.24 10.69 -17.78
N GLY A 281 -18.10 9.47 -17.28
CA GLY A 281 -17.86 9.18 -15.86
C GLY A 281 -17.19 7.83 -15.64
N LEU A 282 -16.91 7.53 -14.37
CA LEU A 282 -16.28 6.26 -13.97
C LEU A 282 -17.08 5.05 -14.43
N LYS A 283 -18.41 5.10 -14.34
CA LYS A 283 -19.27 3.98 -14.72
C LYS A 283 -19.09 3.62 -16.19
N ASP A 284 -19.16 4.59 -17.09
CA ASP A 284 -19.05 4.36 -18.54
C ASP A 284 -17.70 3.75 -18.92
N LEU A 285 -16.63 4.10 -18.19
CA LEU A 285 -15.31 3.52 -18.39
C LEU A 285 -15.22 2.07 -17.91
N PHE A 286 -15.77 1.76 -16.74
CA PHE A 286 -15.75 0.39 -16.20
C PHE A 286 -16.79 -0.53 -16.85
N ASP A 287 -17.69 0.01 -17.67
CA ASP A 287 -18.61 -0.75 -18.53
C ASP A 287 -17.98 -1.03 -19.93
N ASP A 288 -16.77 -0.49 -20.22
CA ASP A 288 -16.04 -0.70 -21.48
C ASP A 288 -15.22 -2.00 -21.44
N GLU A 289 -15.77 -3.06 -22.05
CA GLU A 289 -15.14 -4.38 -22.09
C GLU A 289 -13.77 -4.39 -22.81
N GLU A 290 -13.55 -3.49 -23.79
CA GLU A 290 -12.29 -3.44 -24.55
C GLU A 290 -11.17 -2.87 -23.67
N LEU A 291 -11.45 -1.76 -22.97
CA LEU A 291 -10.51 -1.13 -22.04
C LEU A 291 -10.19 -2.04 -20.84
N LEU A 292 -11.18 -2.75 -20.30
CA LEU A 292 -10.96 -3.72 -19.21
C LEU A 292 -10.15 -4.94 -19.69
N SER A 293 -10.42 -5.41 -20.90
CA SER A 293 -9.61 -6.45 -21.54
C SER A 293 -8.16 -6.00 -21.69
N GLU A 294 -7.89 -4.73 -22.01
CA GLU A 294 -6.53 -4.17 -22.05
C GLU A 294 -5.89 -4.07 -20.64
N ALA A 295 -6.66 -3.70 -19.62
CA ALA A 295 -6.16 -3.64 -18.25
C ALA A 295 -5.68 -5.03 -17.75
N GLN A 296 -6.41 -6.08 -18.13
CA GLN A 296 -6.10 -7.47 -17.79
C GLN A 296 -5.02 -8.08 -18.70
N ASN A 297 -5.07 -7.82 -20.01
CA ASN A 297 -4.16 -8.42 -20.96
C ASN A 297 -2.81 -7.68 -21.02
N SER A 298 -1.73 -8.42 -20.80
CA SER A 298 -0.39 -7.90 -20.90
C SER A 298 0.08 -7.90 -22.35
N THR A 299 -0.07 -6.79 -23.09
CA THR A 299 0.60 -6.61 -24.39
C THR A 299 2.11 -6.41 -24.19
N SER A 300 2.92 -6.95 -25.12
CA SER A 300 4.38 -6.93 -25.02
C SER A 300 4.93 -5.51 -24.90
N VAL A 301 5.69 -5.24 -23.85
CA VAL A 301 6.35 -3.94 -23.63
C VAL A 301 7.41 -3.73 -24.71
N ALA A 302 7.32 -2.63 -25.47
CA ALA A 302 8.28 -2.32 -26.54
C ALA A 302 9.69 -1.97 -25.98
N LYS A 303 9.76 -1.47 -24.74
CA LYS A 303 10.99 -1.05 -24.08
C LYS A 303 11.63 -2.21 -23.31
N LYS A 304 12.89 -2.55 -23.63
CA LYS A 304 13.68 -3.55 -22.89
C LYS A 304 13.80 -3.17 -21.42
N GLY A 305 13.35 -4.04 -20.51
CA GLY A 305 13.64 -3.89 -19.09
C GLY A 305 15.16 -3.96 -18.84
N LYS A 306 15.65 -3.16 -17.90
CA LYS A 306 17.07 -3.17 -17.54
C LYS A 306 17.35 -4.44 -16.75
N GLY A 307 18.48 -5.10 -17.01
CA GLY A 307 18.88 -6.25 -16.22
C GLY A 307 19.11 -5.87 -14.75
N ILE A 308 18.89 -6.82 -13.85
CA ILE A 308 19.20 -6.68 -12.42
C ILE A 308 20.64 -6.19 -12.20
N ASN A 309 20.83 -5.23 -11.31
CA ASN A 309 22.15 -4.66 -11.00
C ASN A 309 22.78 -5.28 -9.73
N LYS A 310 24.09 -5.06 -9.53
CA LYS A 310 24.83 -5.60 -8.38
C LYS A 310 24.28 -5.13 -7.04
N GLN A 311 23.80 -3.88 -6.97
CA GLN A 311 23.22 -3.31 -5.76
C GLN A 311 21.96 -4.07 -5.34
N LEU A 312 21.03 -4.31 -6.28
CA LEU A 312 19.80 -5.05 -6.02
C LEU A 312 20.09 -6.52 -5.67
N ILE A 313 21.07 -7.16 -6.32
CA ILE A 313 21.53 -8.51 -5.96
C ILE A 313 22.02 -8.57 -4.51
N SER A 314 22.70 -7.53 -4.01
CA SER A 314 23.19 -7.52 -2.62
C SER A 314 22.06 -7.49 -1.58
N TYR A 315 20.87 -7.01 -1.96
CA TYR A 315 19.68 -6.99 -1.10
C TYR A 315 18.71 -8.15 -1.36
N LEU A 316 18.95 -8.98 -2.39
CA LEU A 316 18.13 -10.15 -2.69
C LEU A 316 17.90 -11.07 -1.48
N PRO A 317 18.89 -11.35 -0.59
CA PRO A 317 18.64 -12.15 0.60
C PRO A 317 17.57 -11.54 1.52
N VAL A 318 17.54 -10.21 1.66
CA VAL A 318 16.55 -9.49 2.49
C VAL A 318 15.17 -9.58 1.85
N VAL A 319 15.10 -9.36 0.53
CA VAL A 319 13.85 -9.45 -0.25
C VAL A 319 13.27 -10.87 -0.20
N ALA A 320 14.11 -11.87 -0.43
CA ALA A 320 13.72 -13.27 -0.38
C ALA A 320 13.30 -13.69 1.02
N GLU A 321 14.02 -13.27 2.07
CA GLU A 321 13.67 -13.57 3.45
C GLU A 321 12.30 -12.98 3.84
N ALA A 322 12.01 -11.74 3.43
CA ALA A 322 10.71 -11.10 3.66
C ALA A 322 9.59 -11.93 3.02
N ALA A 323 9.70 -12.22 1.71
CA ALA A 323 8.69 -13.00 1.00
C ALA A 323 8.51 -14.41 1.59
N LEU A 324 9.62 -15.12 1.83
CA LEU A 324 9.60 -16.48 2.39
C LEU A 324 8.91 -16.52 3.75
N LYS A 325 9.31 -15.66 4.69
CA LYS A 325 8.71 -15.64 6.03
C LYS A 325 7.23 -15.32 5.99
N THR A 326 6.81 -14.38 5.15
CA THR A 326 5.39 -14.04 5.01
C THR A 326 4.59 -15.22 4.46
N ILE A 327 5.10 -15.90 3.42
CA ILE A 327 4.44 -17.10 2.87
C ILE A 327 4.38 -18.22 3.92
N GLU A 328 5.47 -18.49 4.65
CA GLU A 328 5.50 -19.53 5.68
C GLU A 328 4.53 -19.23 6.84
N ASN A 329 4.48 -17.98 7.29
CA ASN A 329 3.60 -17.55 8.38
C ASN A 329 2.12 -17.66 8.00
N LEU A 330 1.75 -17.25 6.78
CA LEU A 330 0.34 -17.23 6.35
C LEU A 330 -0.16 -18.58 5.85
N SER A 331 0.70 -19.38 5.22
CA SER A 331 0.35 -20.75 4.81
C SER A 331 0.41 -21.75 5.98
N GLY A 332 1.17 -21.44 7.04
CA GLY A 332 1.47 -22.37 8.12
C GLY A 332 2.41 -23.50 7.73
N GLN A 333 3.02 -23.42 6.54
CA GLN A 333 3.85 -24.47 5.94
C GLN A 333 5.28 -23.98 5.72
N LYS A 334 6.26 -24.88 5.78
CA LYS A 334 7.66 -24.55 5.50
C LYS A 334 7.96 -24.61 4.01
N ILE A 335 8.72 -23.63 3.52
CA ILE A 335 9.14 -23.58 2.13
C ILE A 335 10.47 -24.30 1.98
N LYS A 336 10.59 -25.14 0.94
CA LYS A 336 11.88 -25.64 0.49
C LYS A 336 12.43 -24.71 -0.57
N ARG A 337 13.66 -24.23 -0.36
CA ARG A 337 14.39 -23.42 -1.33
C ARG A 337 15.31 -24.31 -2.16
N ASN A 338 15.20 -24.23 -3.48
CA ASN A 338 16.01 -25.04 -4.38
C ASN A 338 17.28 -24.30 -4.81
N ALA A 339 17.17 -23.40 -5.79
CA ALA A 339 18.33 -22.75 -6.39
C ALA A 339 18.05 -21.28 -6.75
N LEU A 340 19.09 -20.46 -6.62
CA LEU A 340 19.13 -19.10 -7.14
C LEU A 340 19.76 -19.11 -8.55
N LYS A 341 19.09 -18.52 -9.53
CA LYS A 341 19.58 -18.41 -10.91
C LYS A 341 19.49 -16.97 -11.40
N LEU A 342 20.52 -16.48 -12.08
CA LEU A 342 20.51 -15.18 -12.77
C LEU A 342 20.15 -15.42 -14.23
N GLN A 343 18.89 -15.23 -14.58
CA GLN A 343 18.33 -15.61 -15.87
C GLN A 343 17.11 -14.74 -16.23
N GLU A 344 16.60 -14.91 -17.45
CA GLU A 344 15.25 -14.47 -17.75
C GLU A 344 14.25 -15.32 -16.96
N LEU A 345 13.05 -14.80 -16.72
CA LEU A 345 12.00 -15.54 -16.04
C LEU A 345 11.70 -16.82 -16.82
N ILE A 346 11.85 -17.99 -16.18
CA ILE A 346 11.53 -19.30 -16.75
C ILE A 346 10.59 -20.01 -15.79
N SER A 347 9.47 -20.51 -16.30
CA SER A 347 8.55 -21.36 -15.54
C SER A 347 8.25 -22.63 -16.32
N SER A 348 8.31 -23.78 -15.63
CA SER A 348 7.88 -25.07 -16.16
C SER A 348 6.36 -25.19 -16.02
N ASN A 349 5.67 -24.56 -16.97
CA ASN A 349 4.26 -24.66 -17.31
C ASN A 349 3.30 -25.11 -16.20
N THR A 350 2.66 -24.14 -15.56
CA THR A 350 1.47 -24.31 -14.73
C THR A 350 0.37 -23.48 -15.37
N GLU A 351 -0.47 -24.10 -16.21
CA GLU A 351 -1.61 -23.42 -16.85
C GLU A 351 -2.55 -22.78 -15.81
N SER A 352 -2.53 -23.27 -14.57
CA SER A 352 -3.28 -22.78 -13.42
C SER A 352 -2.48 -21.90 -12.45
N ALA A 353 -1.35 -21.31 -12.87
CA ALA A 353 -0.60 -20.40 -12.01
C ALA A 353 -0.98 -18.93 -12.20
N PHE A 354 -1.10 -18.26 -11.06
CA PHE A 354 -1.21 -16.82 -10.98
C PHE A 354 0.15 -16.18 -10.79
N GLY A 355 0.24 -14.97 -11.29
CA GLY A 355 1.34 -14.07 -10.98
C GLY A 355 0.85 -12.89 -10.18
N VAL A 356 1.76 -12.32 -9.41
CA VAL A 356 1.55 -11.03 -8.79
C VAL A 356 2.89 -10.32 -8.67
N SER A 357 2.88 -9.01 -8.84
CA SER A 357 4.09 -8.20 -8.82
C SER A 357 3.93 -6.92 -8.03
N ILE A 358 5.03 -6.47 -7.44
CA ILE A 358 5.13 -5.20 -6.73
C ILE A 358 6.48 -4.55 -6.99
N GLY A 359 6.44 -3.25 -7.27
CA GLY A 359 7.61 -2.43 -7.48
C GLY A 359 8.03 -1.80 -6.17
N PHE A 360 9.32 -1.52 -6.04
CA PHE A 360 9.86 -0.66 -5.02
C PHE A 360 10.92 0.26 -5.59
N TYR A 361 11.07 1.44 -5.02
CA TYR A 361 11.94 2.50 -5.53
C TYR A 361 12.41 3.44 -4.43
N GLY A 362 13.54 4.13 -4.64
CA GLY A 362 14.20 4.96 -3.63
C GLY A 362 15.71 4.78 -3.73
N ASP A 363 16.35 4.46 -2.60
CA ASP A 363 17.79 4.14 -2.56
C ASP A 363 18.15 2.92 -3.43
N ILE A 364 17.19 2.01 -3.59
CA ILE A 364 17.22 0.91 -4.56
C ILE A 364 15.89 0.88 -5.33
N GLU A 365 15.93 0.37 -6.56
CA GLU A 365 14.74 0.17 -7.39
C GLU A 365 14.69 -1.28 -7.89
N GLY A 366 13.50 -1.88 -7.88
CA GLY A 366 13.29 -3.25 -8.33
C GLY A 366 11.80 -3.63 -8.41
N VAL A 367 11.53 -4.71 -9.14
CA VAL A 367 10.20 -5.35 -9.24
C VAL A 367 10.33 -6.77 -8.72
N LEU A 368 9.56 -7.07 -7.67
CA LEU A 368 9.37 -8.41 -7.16
C LEU A 368 8.17 -9.04 -7.86
N ILE A 369 8.32 -10.28 -8.30
CA ILE A 369 7.28 -11.06 -8.94
C ILE A 369 7.20 -12.41 -8.24
N LEU A 370 5.99 -12.80 -7.88
CA LEU A 370 5.70 -14.08 -7.26
C LEU A 370 4.75 -14.85 -8.19
N ILE A 371 5.09 -16.11 -8.46
CA ILE A 371 4.28 -17.00 -9.30
C ILE A 371 3.99 -18.26 -8.50
N MET A 372 2.72 -18.61 -8.41
CA MET A 372 2.25 -19.78 -7.66
C MET A 372 1.05 -20.41 -8.33
N GLU A 373 0.91 -21.73 -8.18
CA GLU A 373 -0.32 -22.42 -8.56
C GLU A 373 -1.52 -21.91 -7.75
N GLN A 374 -2.70 -21.90 -8.37
CA GLN A 374 -3.96 -21.44 -7.77
C GLN A 374 -4.26 -22.11 -6.41
N ASP A 375 -3.98 -23.40 -6.24
CA ASP A 375 -4.19 -24.08 -4.95
C ASP A 375 -3.28 -23.54 -3.85
N ILE A 376 -2.03 -23.21 -4.18
CA ILE A 376 -1.08 -22.60 -3.25
C ILE A 376 -1.49 -21.17 -2.94
N ALA A 377 -1.95 -20.42 -3.94
CA ALA A 377 -2.53 -19.09 -3.73
C ALA A 377 -3.70 -19.13 -2.75
N LYS A 378 -4.67 -20.03 -2.95
CA LYS A 378 -5.83 -20.19 -2.06
C LYS A 378 -5.42 -20.48 -0.62
N LYS A 379 -4.44 -21.36 -0.43
CA LYS A 379 -3.95 -21.68 0.92
C LYS A 379 -3.23 -20.50 1.57
N THR A 380 -2.33 -19.86 0.84
CA THR A 380 -1.51 -18.76 1.35
C THR A 380 -2.37 -17.53 1.66
N CYS A 381 -3.41 -17.30 0.87
CA CYS A 381 -4.34 -16.19 1.05
C CYS A 381 -5.58 -16.55 1.87
N LYS A 382 -5.66 -17.75 2.45
CA LYS A 382 -6.88 -18.25 3.13
C LYS A 382 -7.40 -17.30 4.21
N ILE A 383 -6.50 -16.61 4.92
CA ILE A 383 -6.85 -15.65 5.98
C ILE A 383 -7.50 -14.39 5.40
N LEU A 384 -7.19 -14.04 4.15
CA LEU A 384 -7.70 -12.86 3.44
C LEU A 384 -8.99 -13.17 2.65
N LEU A 385 -9.35 -14.45 2.52
CA LEU A 385 -10.46 -14.94 1.72
C LEU A 385 -11.67 -15.30 2.57
N GLU A 386 -12.87 -15.12 2.00
CA GLU A 386 -14.10 -15.66 2.55
C GLU A 386 -14.28 -17.16 2.17
N ASP A 387 -15.15 -17.89 2.89
CA ASP A 387 -15.33 -19.34 2.70
C ASP A 387 -15.93 -19.70 1.33
N GLU A 388 -16.72 -18.79 0.74
CA GLU A 388 -17.12 -18.83 -0.67
C GLU A 388 -16.38 -17.71 -1.39
N ASN A 389 -15.56 -18.05 -2.39
CA ASN A 389 -14.77 -17.07 -3.11
C ASN A 389 -14.69 -17.41 -4.60
N LYS A 390 -14.79 -16.39 -5.43
CA LYS A 390 -14.54 -16.44 -6.88
C LYS A 390 -13.04 -16.35 -7.14
N GLU A 391 -12.67 -16.47 -8.42
CA GLU A 391 -11.29 -16.30 -8.86
C GLU A 391 -10.80 -14.86 -8.68
N ASP A 392 -11.64 -13.87 -8.97
CA ASP A 392 -11.33 -12.45 -8.76
C ASP A 392 -11.01 -12.15 -7.29
N ASP A 393 -11.79 -12.71 -6.35
CA ASP A 393 -11.55 -12.56 -4.91
C ASP A 393 -10.16 -13.11 -4.50
N LEU A 394 -9.70 -14.17 -5.17
CA LEU A 394 -8.38 -14.76 -4.96
C LEU A 394 -7.25 -13.90 -5.53
N LEU A 395 -7.46 -13.27 -6.69
CA LEU A 395 -6.51 -12.31 -7.26
C LEU A 395 -6.40 -11.07 -6.37
N ASP A 396 -7.51 -10.54 -5.87
CA ASP A 396 -7.51 -9.41 -4.93
C ASP A 396 -6.75 -9.75 -3.64
N ALA A 397 -7.03 -10.93 -3.07
CA ALA A 397 -6.31 -11.41 -1.89
C ALA A 397 -4.81 -11.63 -2.15
N LEU A 398 -4.43 -12.10 -3.36
CA LEU A 398 -3.03 -12.19 -3.78
C LEU A 398 -2.37 -10.80 -3.91
N GLY A 399 -3.10 -9.81 -4.41
CA GLY A 399 -2.67 -8.42 -4.47
C GLY A 399 -2.34 -7.89 -3.08
N GLU A 400 -3.31 -7.97 -2.15
CA GLU A 400 -3.09 -7.62 -0.75
C GLU A 400 -1.90 -8.38 -0.17
N PHE A 401 -1.83 -9.70 -0.37
CA PHE A 401 -0.74 -10.55 0.11
C PHE A 401 0.65 -10.10 -0.36
N VAL A 402 0.81 -9.62 -1.59
CA VAL A 402 2.10 -9.11 -2.07
C VAL A 402 2.36 -7.67 -1.67
N HIS A 403 1.32 -6.84 -1.52
CA HIS A 403 1.45 -5.51 -0.94
C HIS A 403 2.11 -5.56 0.45
N ILE A 404 1.70 -6.56 1.22
CA ILE A 404 2.25 -6.92 2.52
C ILE A 404 3.74 -7.27 2.43
N ILE A 405 4.10 -8.16 1.52
CA ILE A 405 5.50 -8.53 1.29
C ILE A 405 6.32 -7.27 0.95
N GLY A 406 5.78 -6.37 0.11
CA GLY A 406 6.38 -5.07 -0.19
C GLY A 406 6.61 -4.22 1.05
N GLY A 407 5.60 -4.07 1.91
CA GLY A 407 5.70 -3.36 3.18
C GLY A 407 6.80 -3.95 4.08
N LYS A 408 6.89 -5.28 4.13
CA LYS A 408 7.92 -5.98 4.90
C LYS A 408 9.32 -5.74 4.36
N ILE A 409 9.48 -5.79 3.05
CA ILE A 409 10.74 -5.48 2.37
C ILE A 409 11.18 -4.05 2.72
N SER A 410 10.27 -3.08 2.66
CA SER A 410 10.54 -1.69 3.06
C SER A 410 10.99 -1.60 4.51
N GLN A 411 10.26 -2.23 5.44
CA GLN A 411 10.61 -2.25 6.86
C GLN A 411 12.00 -2.86 7.11
N MET A 412 12.30 -4.00 6.48
CA MET A 412 13.58 -4.71 6.66
C MET A 412 14.76 -3.94 6.06
N LEU A 413 14.56 -3.28 4.91
CA LEU A 413 15.58 -2.44 4.28
C LEU A 413 15.79 -1.14 5.06
N HIS A 414 14.72 -0.54 5.59
CA HIS A 414 14.80 0.65 6.43
C HIS A 414 15.65 0.39 7.68
N LYS A 415 15.53 -0.80 8.31
CA LYS A 415 16.40 -1.23 9.43
C LYS A 415 17.89 -1.30 9.05
N LYS A 416 18.20 -1.44 7.76
CA LYS A 416 19.57 -1.41 7.21
C LYS A 416 19.96 -0.05 6.64
N GLY A 417 19.16 1.00 6.88
CA GLY A 417 19.42 2.36 6.41
C GLY A 417 19.09 2.60 4.93
N VAL A 418 18.33 1.69 4.30
CA VAL A 418 17.90 1.81 2.89
C VAL A 418 16.42 2.18 2.87
N LYS A 419 16.10 3.33 2.29
CA LYS A 419 14.73 3.84 2.19
C LYS A 419 14.14 3.54 0.83
N ILE A 420 12.99 2.89 0.83
CA ILE A 420 12.21 2.60 -0.37
C ILE A 420 10.74 2.90 -0.13
N ASP A 421 10.08 3.34 -1.18
CA ASP A 421 8.65 3.35 -1.36
C ASP A 421 8.24 2.10 -2.17
N ILE A 422 6.98 1.70 -2.08
CA ILE A 422 6.41 0.56 -2.80
C ILE A 422 5.29 1.01 -3.73
N THR A 423 5.09 0.30 -4.83
CA THR A 423 3.93 0.52 -5.70
C THR A 423 2.73 -0.28 -5.20
N MET A 424 1.56 0.02 -5.74
CA MET A 424 0.45 -0.92 -5.66
C MET A 424 0.75 -2.24 -6.42
N PRO A 425 0.19 -3.37 -5.98
CA PRO A 425 0.45 -4.69 -6.57
C PRO A 425 -0.34 -4.87 -7.87
N ARG A 426 0.27 -5.49 -8.89
CA ARG A 426 -0.42 -5.97 -10.10
C ARG A 426 -0.60 -7.47 -10.04
N THR A 427 -1.83 -7.94 -10.24
CA THR A 427 -2.18 -9.36 -10.31
C THR A 427 -2.27 -9.80 -11.77
N PHE A 428 -2.00 -11.08 -12.02
CA PHE A 428 -2.03 -11.69 -13.34
C PHE A 428 -2.82 -12.99 -13.25
N GLY A 429 -3.88 -13.11 -14.06
CA GLY A 429 -4.76 -14.28 -14.10
C GLY A 429 -4.08 -15.50 -14.74
N SER A 430 -3.00 -15.29 -15.47
CA SER A 430 -2.25 -16.39 -16.09
C SER A 430 -0.75 -16.16 -16.14
N LEU A 431 0.01 -17.26 -16.13
CA LEU A 431 1.45 -17.24 -16.37
C LEU A 431 1.81 -16.55 -17.69
N LYS A 432 0.98 -16.70 -18.73
CA LYS A 432 1.21 -16.08 -20.05
C LYS A 432 1.26 -14.55 -19.95
N GLU A 433 0.38 -13.95 -19.15
CA GLU A 433 0.39 -12.51 -18.91
C GLU A 433 1.66 -12.07 -18.19
N VAL A 434 2.09 -12.81 -17.15
CA VAL A 434 3.33 -12.52 -16.43
C VAL A 434 4.54 -12.52 -17.39
N MET A 435 4.64 -13.56 -18.21
CA MET A 435 5.75 -13.70 -19.17
C MET A 435 5.72 -12.59 -20.23
N SER A 436 4.54 -12.15 -20.66
CA SER A 436 4.37 -11.05 -21.61
C SER A 436 4.75 -9.70 -20.99
N ALA A 437 4.42 -9.48 -19.71
CA ALA A 437 4.83 -8.30 -18.96
C ALA A 437 6.35 -8.26 -18.70
N GLN A 438 6.99 -9.43 -18.60
CA GLN A 438 8.41 -9.60 -18.26
C GLN A 438 9.26 -10.12 -19.42
N THR A 439 8.88 -9.78 -20.64
CA THR A 439 9.60 -10.25 -21.83
C THR A 439 11.02 -9.70 -21.86
N LYS A 440 12.01 -10.60 -21.88
CA LYS A 440 13.46 -10.29 -21.98
C LYS A 440 14.04 -9.50 -20.79
N THR A 441 13.38 -9.51 -19.63
CA THR A 441 13.96 -8.99 -18.37
C THR A 441 14.87 -10.04 -17.74
N LYS A 442 16.13 -9.69 -17.51
CA LYS A 442 17.05 -10.52 -16.73
C LYS A 442 16.95 -10.19 -15.25
N GLY A 443 16.67 -11.20 -14.44
CA GLY A 443 16.50 -11.06 -13.00
C GLY A 443 17.15 -12.20 -12.22
N ALA A 444 16.91 -12.18 -10.92
CA ALA A 444 17.25 -13.25 -10.00
C ALA A 444 16.01 -14.10 -9.73
N GLN A 445 16.03 -15.34 -10.19
CA GLN A 445 14.98 -16.34 -9.96
C GLN A 445 15.35 -17.23 -8.77
N ILE A 446 14.43 -17.40 -7.83
CA ILE A 446 14.52 -18.37 -6.74
C ILE A 446 13.39 -19.37 -6.94
N ASP A 447 13.78 -20.60 -7.29
CA ASP A 447 12.87 -21.73 -7.38
C ASP A 447 12.62 -22.27 -5.97
N MET A 448 11.35 -22.43 -5.61
CA MET A 448 10.89 -22.89 -4.30
C MET A 448 9.80 -23.94 -4.45
N GLU A 449 9.54 -24.65 -3.36
CA GLU A 449 8.49 -25.65 -3.27
C GLU A 449 7.73 -25.50 -1.96
N LEU A 450 6.40 -25.49 -2.05
CA LEU A 450 5.49 -25.55 -0.91
C LEU A 450 4.60 -26.78 -1.08
N GLU A 451 4.66 -27.72 -0.14
CA GLU A 451 3.91 -28.99 -0.20
C GLU A 451 4.09 -29.80 -1.50
N GLY A 452 5.29 -29.78 -2.10
CA GLY A 452 5.53 -30.47 -3.38
C GLY A 452 5.12 -29.69 -4.62
N LYS A 453 4.51 -28.50 -4.49
CA LYS A 453 4.10 -27.64 -5.61
C LYS A 453 5.11 -26.51 -5.85
N PRO A 454 5.38 -26.15 -7.12
CA PRO A 454 6.36 -25.13 -7.47
C PRO A 454 5.88 -23.72 -7.10
N LEU A 455 6.82 -22.91 -6.63
CA LEU A 455 6.67 -21.49 -6.33
C LEU A 455 7.91 -20.77 -6.88
N ILE A 456 7.71 -19.66 -7.58
CA ILE A 456 8.82 -18.87 -8.14
C ILE A 456 8.79 -17.46 -7.55
N LEU A 457 9.93 -17.03 -7.01
CA LEU A 457 10.19 -15.62 -6.72
C LEU A 457 11.19 -15.11 -7.75
N PHE A 458 10.83 -14.04 -8.43
CA PHE A 458 11.68 -13.40 -9.42
C PHE A 458 11.87 -11.93 -9.06
N LEU A 459 13.13 -11.50 -8.96
CA LEU A 459 13.50 -10.11 -8.70
C LEU A 459 14.17 -9.53 -9.94
N THR A 460 13.62 -8.45 -10.47
CA THR A 460 14.17 -7.71 -11.62
C THR A 460 14.20 -6.20 -11.33
N LYS A 461 14.67 -5.41 -12.29
CA LYS A 461 14.79 -3.95 -12.18
C LYS A 461 13.73 -3.21 -12.99
#